data_AF-A0AAV9THE3-F1
#
_entry.id   AF-A0AAV9THE3-F1
#
_cell.length_a   1.000
_cell.length_b   1.000
_cell.length_c   1.000
_cell.angle_alpha   90.00
_cell.angle_beta   90.00
_cell.angle_gamma   90.00
#
_symmetry.space_group_name_H-M   'P 1'
#
loop_
_entity.id
_entity.type
_entity.pdbx_description
1 polymer ?
#
loop_
_entity_poly.entity_id
_entity_poly.type
_entity_poly.pdbx_seq_one_letter_code
_entity_poly.pdbx_strand_id
1 'polypeptide(L)'
;MDRHSSVSGESPSSTHTPPVNRPLGRSRLSATPLTDTPPTSASGGRAGTPASDRILSGRVKKTSRKIATRKDDVLSEKEKEEERRQLEEMDEERKLFPGSDTWAEDELRLFKILYMRQYCPLLPSHWGMDFRGIPIPDILFASSAAHPPLINSQSGTDFKATRALARLIDVTANVRGLCQTRQRHRARGFIERELQEYTKWAEQDGEYGDVEYLPNLIIDMVDTTMTPQAIEEHMQLRLKAAAATHRAHWRNDMPESFGSGDHGTDKHQSKDDDDENAEPEDNRVVLVPDKYPTSSPQKPHPAPPSTPAHKGINHDGFEDRSSASAELDNPAKSMTYQRDGQYTRRPPVLYGLFIVNTSVMVLTIDSAKEGDEAYVSYQVEVGFSKRYQAVWNAITIAIVVCLARDAMIDMKEDFSHSMMDGDSDPDA
;
A
#
# COMPACT_ATOMS: atom_id res chain seq x y z
N MET A 1 54.77 71.76 -24.55
CA MET A 1 55.86 72.02 -23.60
C MET A 1 55.22 72.42 -22.28
N ASP A 2 54.49 71.48 -21.64
CA ASP A 2 55.03 70.38 -20.80
C ASP A 2 55.58 70.97 -19.49
N ARG A 3 55.29 70.50 -18.26
CA ARG A 3 54.60 69.31 -17.75
C ARG A 3 54.51 69.43 -16.20
N HIS A 4 53.44 68.85 -15.63
CA HIS A 4 53.29 68.14 -14.33
C HIS A 4 53.66 68.88 -13.01
N SER A 5 53.00 68.68 -11.86
CA SER A 5 52.30 67.50 -11.31
C SER A 5 51.21 67.89 -10.31
N SER A 6 50.19 67.02 -10.21
CA SER A 6 49.15 67.02 -9.18
C SER A 6 49.60 66.27 -7.92
N VAL A 7 49.08 66.65 -6.75
CA VAL A 7 48.97 65.82 -5.54
C VAL A 7 47.53 65.88 -5.00
N SER A 8 46.96 64.68 -4.93
CA SER A 8 45.92 64.05 -4.09
C SER A 8 45.19 64.81 -2.96
N GLY A 9 43.89 64.49 -2.76
CA GLY A 9 43.22 64.60 -1.45
C GLY A 9 41.68 64.64 -1.45
N GLU A 10 41.04 63.47 -1.45
CA GLU A 10 39.80 63.04 -0.73
C GLU A 10 38.50 63.90 -0.68
N SER A 11 37.47 63.41 -1.40
CA SER A 11 36.05 63.04 -1.09
C SER A 11 35.25 63.61 0.13
N PRO A 12 33.92 63.37 0.25
CA PRO A 12 32.79 63.81 -0.58
C PRO A 12 31.58 64.34 0.27
N SER A 13 30.50 64.83 -0.35
CA SER A 13 29.07 64.49 -0.05
C SER A 13 28.04 65.62 -0.29
N SER A 14 26.82 65.17 -0.63
CA SER A 14 25.48 65.77 -0.44
C SER A 14 24.71 66.06 -1.74
N THR A 15 23.75 65.20 -2.17
CA THR A 15 22.30 65.11 -1.88
C THR A 15 21.41 66.06 -2.70
N HIS A 16 20.28 65.51 -3.21
CA HIS A 16 18.94 66.11 -3.45
C HIS A 16 18.32 66.16 -4.89
N THR A 17 17.45 65.16 -5.20
CA THR A 17 16.01 65.20 -5.66
C THR A 17 15.58 65.86 -7.02
N PRO A 18 14.31 65.69 -7.52
CA PRO A 18 13.56 64.53 -8.12
C PRO A 18 12.88 64.98 -9.48
N PRO A 19 11.62 64.64 -9.89
CA PRO A 19 10.95 63.37 -10.26
C PRO A 19 10.40 63.32 -11.74
N VAL A 20 9.64 62.26 -12.08
CA VAL A 20 8.44 62.18 -12.99
C VAL A 20 8.51 61.35 -14.32
N ASN A 21 7.64 60.31 -14.35
CA ASN A 21 6.86 59.63 -15.42
C ASN A 21 7.40 58.55 -16.41
N ARG A 22 6.63 57.43 -16.40
CA ARG A 22 6.50 56.16 -17.18
C ARG A 22 6.47 56.26 -18.73
N PRO A 23 6.36 55.15 -19.51
CA PRO A 23 6.62 53.70 -19.27
C PRO A 23 7.46 53.05 -20.42
N LEU A 24 7.88 51.77 -20.29
CA LEU A 24 7.91 50.72 -21.34
C LEU A 24 8.62 49.46 -20.80
N GLY A 25 8.10 48.28 -21.18
CA GLY A 25 8.27 47.04 -20.43
C GLY A 25 9.49 46.17 -20.73
N ARG A 26 9.67 45.17 -19.87
CA ARG A 26 10.25 43.86 -20.23
C ARG A 26 9.87 42.81 -19.20
N SER A 27 9.21 41.76 -19.67
CA SER A 27 9.03 40.48 -18.99
C SER A 27 10.38 39.85 -18.60
N ARG A 28 10.42 39.16 -17.45
CA ARG A 28 10.80 37.74 -17.32
C ARG A 28 10.80 37.29 -15.85
N LEU A 29 9.74 36.56 -15.50
CA LEU A 29 9.76 35.22 -14.90
C LEU A 29 10.81 34.98 -13.80
N SER A 30 10.40 35.16 -12.54
CA SER A 30 10.88 34.35 -11.42
C SER A 30 9.77 34.21 -10.39
N ALA A 31 8.94 33.19 -10.59
CA ALA A 31 8.01 32.70 -9.57
C ALA A 31 8.00 31.18 -9.72
N THR A 32 8.77 30.50 -8.88
CA THR A 32 8.57 29.08 -8.60
C THR A 32 7.13 28.92 -8.07
N PRO A 33 6.26 28.18 -8.74
CA PRO A 33 4.93 27.94 -8.20
C PRO A 33 5.08 27.02 -7.00
N LEU A 34 4.72 27.55 -5.82
CA LEU A 34 4.42 26.75 -4.64
C LEU A 34 3.38 25.72 -5.08
N THR A 35 3.77 24.46 -5.12
CA THR A 35 2.88 23.36 -5.50
C THR A 35 1.99 23.09 -4.30
N ASP A 36 0.84 23.75 -4.26
CA ASP A 36 -0.26 23.36 -3.37
C ASP A 36 -0.85 22.06 -3.91
N THR A 37 -0.29 20.94 -3.43
CA THR A 37 -0.93 19.64 -3.47
C THR A 37 -2.30 19.75 -2.79
N PRO A 38 -3.36 19.17 -3.35
CA PRO A 38 -4.66 19.12 -2.70
C PRO A 38 -4.55 18.26 -1.46
N PRO A 39 -5.49 18.43 -0.52
CA PRO A 39 -5.52 17.71 0.74
C PRO A 39 -5.91 16.25 0.49
N THR A 40 -4.98 15.46 -0.05
CA THR A 40 -4.86 14.05 0.30
C THR A 40 -4.42 14.03 1.76
N SER A 41 -4.93 13.07 2.55
CA SER A 41 -4.95 13.04 4.03
C SER A 41 -3.61 13.13 4.79
N ALA A 42 -2.53 13.63 4.18
CA ALA A 42 -1.35 14.14 4.85
C ALA A 42 -1.20 15.67 4.61
N SER A 43 -1.51 16.42 5.67
CA SER A 43 -1.25 17.85 5.88
C SER A 43 -2.12 18.86 5.13
N GLY A 44 -3.24 19.25 5.76
CA GLY A 44 -4.00 20.43 5.36
C GLY A 44 -5.52 20.32 5.47
N GLY A 45 -6.04 19.82 6.59
CA GLY A 45 -7.44 20.09 6.95
C GLY A 45 -8.42 18.90 6.95
N ARG A 46 -8.18 17.88 7.79
CA ARG A 46 -9.21 17.30 8.69
C ARG A 46 -8.58 16.27 9.64
N ALA A 47 -8.71 16.53 10.94
CA ALA A 47 -8.78 15.64 12.11
C ALA A 47 -7.90 14.36 12.25
N GLY A 48 -6.76 14.21 11.59
CA GLY A 48 -5.70 13.34 12.13
C GLY A 48 -5.09 14.02 13.37
N THR A 49 -5.10 13.37 14.54
CA THR A 49 -4.42 13.97 15.70
C THR A 49 -2.90 13.92 15.46
N PRO A 50 -2.12 14.96 15.84
CA PRO A 50 -0.66 14.96 15.65
C PRO A 50 0.09 13.78 16.30
N ALA A 51 -0.59 13.01 17.15
CA ALA A 51 -0.09 11.78 17.74
C ALA A 51 -0.15 10.60 16.75
N SER A 52 -1.22 10.44 15.97
CA SER A 52 -1.38 9.29 15.07
C SER A 52 -0.43 9.34 13.88
N ASP A 53 -0.22 10.52 13.30
CA ASP A 53 0.81 10.77 12.29
C ASP A 53 2.22 10.37 12.78
N ARG A 54 2.48 10.54 14.08
CA ARG A 54 3.76 10.11 14.68
C ARG A 54 3.83 8.60 14.84
N ILE A 55 2.73 7.93 15.19
CA ILE A 55 2.67 6.48 15.34
C ILE A 55 2.82 5.80 13.97
N LEU A 56 2.04 6.23 12.97
CA LEU A 56 2.14 5.71 11.61
C LEU A 56 3.47 6.06 10.92
N SER A 57 4.20 7.09 11.35
CA SER A 57 5.59 7.35 10.93
C SER A 57 6.66 6.70 11.81
N GLY A 58 6.30 5.98 12.88
CA GLY A 58 7.27 5.34 13.79
C GLY A 58 8.08 6.32 14.63
N ARG A 59 7.59 7.57 14.79
CA ARG A 59 8.20 8.63 15.59
C ARG A 59 7.66 8.61 17.03
N VAL A 60 7.92 7.53 17.76
CA VAL A 60 7.70 7.52 19.21
C VAL A 60 8.97 7.89 19.97
N LYS A 61 8.80 8.69 21.04
CA LYS A 61 9.90 9.05 21.94
C LYS A 61 10.46 7.77 22.54
N LYS A 62 11.79 7.64 22.48
CA LYS A 62 12.59 6.56 23.07
C LYS A 62 12.29 6.45 24.57
N THR A 63 11.21 5.78 24.95
CA THR A 63 11.04 5.31 26.31
C THR A 63 11.97 4.12 26.41
N SER A 64 12.98 4.23 27.27
CA SER A 64 13.91 3.15 27.52
C SER A 64 13.15 2.03 28.24
N ARG A 65 12.41 1.21 27.49
CA ARG A 65 11.97 -0.09 27.99
C ARG A 65 13.24 -0.92 28.10
N LYS A 66 13.68 -1.17 29.33
CA LYS A 66 14.62 -2.27 29.57
C LYS A 66 13.85 -3.54 29.28
N ILE A 67 14.01 -4.07 28.06
CA ILE A 67 13.55 -5.42 27.76
C ILE A 67 14.48 -6.32 28.55
N ALA A 68 14.04 -6.70 29.75
CA ALA A 68 14.67 -7.81 30.44
C ALA A 68 14.51 -9.00 29.50
N THR A 69 15.60 -9.69 29.19
CA THR A 69 15.60 -11.00 28.54
C THR A 69 14.85 -11.98 29.44
N ARG A 70 13.52 -11.94 29.41
CA ARG A 70 12.66 -12.87 30.15
C ARG A 70 12.66 -14.18 29.38
N LYS A 71 12.86 -15.29 30.09
CA LYS A 71 12.76 -16.64 29.54
C LYS A 71 11.33 -16.99 29.09
N ASP A 72 10.34 -16.30 29.64
CA ASP A 72 8.93 -16.50 29.36
C ASP A 72 8.33 -15.22 28.78
N ASP A 73 7.60 -15.36 27.68
CA ASP A 73 6.92 -14.28 26.93
C ASP A 73 5.64 -13.81 27.62
N VAL A 74 5.61 -13.85 28.95
CA VAL A 74 4.44 -13.49 29.74
C VAL A 74 4.52 -12.00 30.05
N LEU A 75 3.63 -11.26 29.39
CA LEU A 75 3.40 -9.85 29.68
C LEU A 75 2.90 -9.69 31.12
N SER A 76 3.48 -8.74 31.85
CA SER A 76 2.94 -8.26 33.11
C SER A 76 1.52 -7.74 32.91
N GLU A 77 0.66 -7.79 33.93
CA GLU A 77 -0.68 -7.19 33.87
C GLU A 77 -0.66 -5.73 33.43
N LYS A 78 0.39 -4.99 33.82
CA LYS A 78 0.60 -3.61 33.34
C LYS A 78 0.93 -3.56 31.84
N GLU A 79 1.73 -4.49 31.35
CA GLU A 79 2.11 -4.56 29.92
C GLU A 79 0.89 -4.95 29.07
N LYS A 80 0.05 -5.88 29.55
CA LYS A 80 -1.22 -6.25 28.93
C LYS A 80 -2.20 -5.08 28.87
N GLU A 81 -2.32 -4.30 29.95
CA GLU A 81 -3.16 -3.10 29.98
C GLU A 81 -2.67 -2.03 28.99
N GLU A 82 -1.35 -1.83 28.90
CA GLU A 82 -0.76 -0.90 27.92
C GLU A 82 -0.98 -1.36 26.48
N GLU A 83 -0.91 -2.66 26.20
CA GLU A 83 -1.20 -3.26 24.90
C GLU A 83 -2.69 -3.09 24.55
N ARG A 84 -3.60 -3.38 25.49
CA ARG A 84 -5.04 -3.14 25.30
C ARG A 84 -5.33 -1.69 24.95
N ARG A 85 -4.74 -0.73 25.68
CA ARG A 85 -4.90 0.70 25.37
C ARG A 85 -4.39 1.03 23.97
N GLN A 86 -3.25 0.47 23.55
CA GLN A 86 -2.72 0.68 22.20
C GLN A 86 -3.64 0.10 21.12
N LEU A 87 -4.29 -1.03 21.38
CA LEU A 87 -5.25 -1.64 20.46
C LEU A 87 -6.55 -0.83 20.37
N GLU A 88 -7.03 -0.29 21.48
CA GLU A 88 -8.18 0.63 21.50
C GLU A 88 -7.87 1.91 20.70
N GLU A 89 -6.70 2.53 20.91
CA GLU A 89 -6.22 3.69 20.14
C GLU A 89 -6.07 3.36 18.64
N MET A 90 -5.63 2.14 18.31
CA MET A 90 -5.54 1.67 16.93
C MET A 90 -6.92 1.54 16.28
N ASP A 91 -7.91 0.97 16.98
CA ASP A 91 -9.28 0.83 16.47
C ASP A 91 -9.99 2.18 16.31
N GLU A 92 -9.67 3.17 17.17
CA GLU A 92 -10.12 4.55 16.98
C GLU A 92 -9.51 5.18 15.72
N GLU A 93 -8.20 4.99 15.51
CA GLU A 93 -7.52 5.49 14.31
C GLU A 93 -8.07 4.83 13.04
N ARG A 94 -8.31 3.51 13.07
CA ARG A 94 -8.88 2.74 11.96
C ARG A 94 -10.16 3.38 11.44
N LYS A 95 -11.07 3.79 12.33
CA LYS A 95 -12.36 4.41 11.98
C LYS A 95 -12.24 5.74 11.24
N LEU A 96 -11.06 6.38 11.24
CA LEU A 96 -10.79 7.59 10.46
C LEU A 96 -10.57 7.30 8.97
N PHE A 97 -10.27 6.05 8.62
CA PHE A 97 -10.04 5.63 7.24
C PHE A 97 -11.38 5.29 6.58
N PRO A 98 -11.72 5.92 5.45
CA PRO A 98 -12.94 5.57 4.73
C PRO A 98 -12.89 4.11 4.26
N GLY A 99 -14.04 3.43 4.31
CA GLY A 99 -14.13 2.01 3.93
C GLY A 99 -13.53 1.02 4.93
N SER A 100 -12.98 1.48 6.05
CA SER A 100 -12.31 0.61 7.03
C SER A 100 -13.23 -0.38 7.75
N ASP A 101 -14.53 -0.07 7.83
CA ASP A 101 -15.53 -0.97 8.42
C ASP A 101 -15.73 -2.25 7.60
N THR A 102 -15.35 -2.24 6.33
CA THR A 102 -15.49 -3.39 5.44
C THR A 102 -14.16 -4.04 5.10
N TRP A 103 -13.02 -3.61 5.65
CA TRP A 103 -11.71 -4.19 5.33
C TRP A 103 -11.68 -5.72 5.46
N ALA A 104 -10.99 -6.37 4.51
CA ALA A 104 -10.68 -7.78 4.65
C ALA A 104 -9.72 -8.01 5.83
N GLU A 105 -9.68 -9.25 6.33
CA GLU A 105 -8.82 -9.62 7.46
C GLU A 105 -7.35 -9.26 7.22
N ASP A 106 -6.83 -9.49 6.00
CA ASP A 106 -5.45 -9.17 5.67
C ASP A 106 -5.20 -7.64 5.58
N GLU A 107 -6.19 -6.84 5.17
CA GLU A 107 -6.09 -5.37 5.20
C GLU A 107 -6.04 -4.85 6.64
N LEU A 108 -6.92 -5.37 7.49
CA LEU A 108 -6.95 -5.05 8.92
C LEU A 108 -5.66 -5.51 9.61
N ARG A 109 -5.16 -6.70 9.27
CA ARG A 109 -3.90 -7.24 9.75
C ARG A 109 -2.72 -6.36 9.38
N LEU A 110 -2.63 -5.90 8.12
CA LEU A 110 -1.60 -4.96 7.70
C LEU A 110 -1.68 -3.67 8.53
N PHE A 111 -2.87 -3.07 8.64
CA PHE A 111 -3.06 -1.84 9.40
C PHE A 111 -2.63 -2.00 10.86
N LYS A 112 -3.07 -3.08 11.52
CA LYS A 112 -2.71 -3.42 12.89
C LYS A 112 -1.19 -3.54 13.05
N ILE A 113 -0.52 -4.31 12.18
CA ILE A 113 0.94 -4.47 12.24
C ILE A 113 1.62 -3.13 12.03
N LEU A 114 1.22 -2.34 11.03
CA LEU A 114 1.80 -1.02 10.77
C LEU A 114 1.65 -0.08 11.98
N TYR A 115 0.49 -0.04 12.60
CA TYR A 115 0.24 0.79 13.78
C TYR A 115 1.06 0.32 14.99
N MET A 116 1.07 -1.00 15.21
CA MET A 116 1.72 -1.63 16.37
C MET A 116 3.22 -1.87 16.19
N ARG A 117 3.79 -1.67 15.00
CA ARG A 117 5.18 -2.04 14.63
C ARG A 117 6.27 -1.52 15.56
N GLN A 118 6.00 -0.48 16.32
CA GLN A 118 6.95 0.12 17.27
C GLN A 118 6.87 -0.49 18.68
N TYR A 119 5.92 -1.39 18.90
CA TYR A 119 5.59 -2.01 20.18
C TYR A 119 5.75 -3.53 20.16
N CYS A 120 5.90 -4.16 19.00
CA CYS A 120 6.04 -5.60 18.84
C CYS A 120 7.35 -6.00 18.12
N PRO A 121 7.87 -7.21 18.39
CA PRO A 121 8.98 -7.76 17.63
C PRO A 121 8.57 -8.08 16.19
N LEU A 122 9.46 -7.79 15.24
CA LEU A 122 9.26 -7.98 13.80
C LEU A 122 10.41 -8.73 13.13
N LEU A 123 11.59 -8.79 13.76
CA LEU A 123 12.83 -9.34 13.23
C LEU A 123 13.30 -10.54 14.07
N PRO A 124 13.96 -11.54 13.49
CA PRO A 124 14.58 -12.63 14.23
C PRO A 124 15.63 -12.13 15.23
N SER A 125 15.70 -12.77 16.40
CA SER A 125 16.60 -12.38 17.50
C SER A 125 18.07 -12.32 17.07
N HIS A 126 18.51 -13.27 16.25
CA HIS A 126 19.90 -13.42 15.82
C HIS A 126 20.34 -12.38 14.80
N TRP A 127 19.41 -11.74 14.09
CA TRP A 127 19.73 -10.67 13.13
C TRP A 127 20.30 -9.41 13.80
N GLY A 128 20.18 -9.28 15.13
CA GLY A 128 20.79 -8.17 15.86
C GLY A 128 22.30 -8.06 15.66
N MET A 129 22.98 -9.18 15.38
CA MET A 129 24.43 -9.18 15.11
C MET A 129 24.78 -8.68 13.70
N ASP A 130 23.90 -8.92 12.72
CA ASP A 130 24.06 -8.50 11.33
C ASP A 130 23.82 -6.99 11.16
N PHE A 131 22.95 -6.41 11.99
CA PHE A 131 22.64 -4.98 11.95
C PHE A 131 23.45 -4.12 12.93
N ARG A 132 24.58 -4.63 13.44
CA ARG A 132 25.47 -3.84 14.29
C ARG A 132 25.93 -2.57 13.56
N GLY A 133 25.66 -1.42 14.18
CA GLY A 133 25.94 -0.10 13.60
C GLY A 133 24.73 0.60 12.97
N ILE A 134 23.62 -0.12 12.79
CA ILE A 134 22.33 0.47 12.41
C ILE A 134 21.50 0.67 13.68
N PRO A 135 20.90 1.85 13.92
CA PRO A 135 20.15 2.14 15.13
C PRO A 135 18.73 1.53 15.08
N ILE A 136 18.64 0.20 14.98
CA ILE A 136 17.38 -0.55 15.08
C ILE A 136 16.99 -0.69 16.56
N PRO A 137 15.76 -0.34 16.97
CA PRO A 137 15.32 -0.53 18.36
C PRO A 137 15.29 -2.01 18.76
N ASP A 138 15.80 -2.32 19.96
CA ASP A 138 15.86 -3.70 20.49
C ASP A 138 14.50 -4.40 20.53
N ILE A 139 13.41 -3.64 20.73
CA ILE A 139 12.03 -4.16 20.75
C ILE A 139 11.61 -4.83 19.43
N LEU A 140 12.26 -4.48 18.32
CA LEU A 140 11.96 -5.09 17.03
C LEU A 140 12.54 -6.49 16.90
N PHE A 141 13.50 -6.89 17.72
CA PHE A 141 14.07 -8.23 17.68
C PHE A 141 13.28 -9.16 18.61
N ALA A 142 12.79 -10.26 18.05
CA ALA A 142 12.07 -11.29 18.80
C ALA A 142 12.90 -11.77 19.99
N SER A 143 12.25 -11.94 21.13
CA SER A 143 12.89 -12.49 22.34
C SER A 143 12.44 -13.91 22.65
N SER A 144 11.44 -14.42 21.93
CA SER A 144 10.74 -15.67 22.18
C SER A 144 10.21 -16.25 20.86
N ALA A 145 10.06 -17.58 20.82
CA ALA A 145 9.48 -18.29 19.69
C ALA A 145 7.94 -18.20 19.64
N ALA A 146 7.29 -17.74 20.71
CA ALA A 146 5.83 -17.63 20.78
C ALA A 146 5.26 -16.59 19.78
N HIS A 147 6.06 -15.57 19.45
CA HIS A 147 5.72 -14.56 18.45
C HIS A 147 6.74 -14.65 17.30
N PRO A 148 6.47 -15.47 16.27
CA PRO A 148 7.38 -15.59 15.15
C PRO A 148 7.57 -14.24 14.44
N PRO A 149 8.80 -13.89 14.05
CA PRO A 149 9.08 -12.62 13.41
C PRO A 149 8.47 -12.57 12.01
N LEU A 150 7.77 -11.48 11.71
CA LEU A 150 7.15 -11.25 10.40
C LEU A 150 8.18 -11.06 9.28
N ILE A 151 9.24 -10.29 9.55
CA ILE A 151 10.31 -10.02 8.58
C ILE A 151 11.43 -11.02 8.86
N ASN A 152 11.34 -12.18 8.22
CA ASN A 152 12.24 -13.31 8.37
C ASN A 152 12.66 -13.89 7.01
N SER A 153 13.56 -14.87 7.00
CA SER A 153 13.81 -15.71 5.83
C SER A 153 12.98 -16.99 5.94
N GLN A 154 12.23 -17.32 4.89
CA GLN A 154 11.47 -18.57 4.76
C GLN A 154 12.36 -19.71 4.22
N SER A 155 13.32 -19.39 3.36
CA SER A 155 14.29 -20.33 2.79
C SER A 155 15.44 -20.72 3.75
N GLY A 156 15.50 -20.10 4.94
CA GLY A 156 16.62 -20.26 5.88
C GLY A 156 17.91 -19.55 5.46
N THR A 157 17.88 -18.73 4.40
CA THR A 157 19.04 -17.96 3.91
C THR A 157 19.12 -16.56 4.52
N ASP A 158 19.31 -16.50 5.83
CA ASP A 158 19.32 -15.25 6.62
C ASP A 158 20.28 -14.17 6.09
N PHE A 159 21.44 -14.57 5.54
CA PHE A 159 22.38 -13.61 4.96
C PHE A 159 21.79 -12.81 3.79
N LYS A 160 20.98 -13.46 2.93
CA LYS A 160 20.32 -12.77 1.81
C LYS A 160 19.25 -11.82 2.35
N ALA A 161 18.48 -12.27 3.34
CA ALA A 161 17.41 -11.50 3.95
C ALA A 161 17.92 -10.24 4.67
N THR A 162 18.94 -10.39 5.52
CA THR A 162 19.55 -9.25 6.22
C THR A 162 20.20 -8.26 5.26
N ARG A 163 20.87 -8.75 4.20
CA ARG A 163 21.43 -7.91 3.14
C ARG A 163 20.36 -7.15 2.35
N ALA A 164 19.25 -7.80 2.01
CA ALA A 164 18.12 -7.16 1.32
C ALA A 164 17.51 -6.05 2.19
N LEU A 165 17.28 -6.32 3.48
CA LEU A 165 16.76 -5.33 4.41
C LEU A 165 17.74 -4.16 4.65
N ALA A 166 19.05 -4.43 4.76
CA ALA A 166 20.06 -3.37 4.86
C ALA A 166 20.05 -2.42 3.66
N ARG A 167 19.95 -2.96 2.43
CA ARG A 167 19.81 -2.14 1.21
C ARG A 167 18.55 -1.27 1.27
N LEU A 168 17.45 -1.83 1.76
CA LEU A 168 16.18 -1.10 1.90
C LEU A 168 16.29 0.06 2.91
N ILE A 169 17.02 -0.13 4.01
CA ILE A 169 17.33 0.93 5.00
C ILE A 169 18.12 2.07 4.34
N ASP A 170 19.08 1.75 3.48
CA ASP A 170 19.93 2.73 2.81
C ASP A 170 19.17 3.60 1.78
N VAL A 171 18.00 3.17 1.31
CA VAL A 171 17.18 3.92 0.33
C VAL A 171 16.91 5.34 0.79
N THR A 172 16.57 5.52 2.07
CA THR A 172 16.28 6.86 2.62
C THR A 172 17.51 7.77 2.58
N ALA A 173 18.70 7.24 2.89
CA ALA A 173 19.93 8.03 2.84
C ALA A 173 20.29 8.40 1.38
N ASN A 174 20.17 7.45 0.46
CA ASN A 174 20.47 7.63 -0.96
C ASN A 174 19.53 8.62 -1.65
N VAL A 175 18.21 8.49 -1.43
CA VAL A 175 17.21 9.43 -1.95
C VAL A 175 17.46 10.84 -1.43
N ARG A 176 17.80 10.99 -0.14
CA ARG A 176 18.19 12.28 0.42
C ARG A 176 19.45 12.84 -0.23
N GLY A 177 20.47 12.01 -0.46
CA GLY A 177 21.69 12.40 -1.17
C GLY A 177 21.40 12.90 -2.59
N LEU A 178 20.53 12.19 -3.33
CA LEU A 178 20.08 12.61 -4.66
C LEU A 178 19.33 13.95 -4.62
N CYS A 179 18.47 14.15 -3.61
CA CYS A 179 17.78 15.43 -3.43
C CYS A 179 18.76 16.58 -3.12
N GLN A 180 19.74 16.35 -2.26
CA GLN A 180 20.72 17.36 -1.84
C GLN A 180 21.69 17.74 -2.98
N THR A 181 22.01 16.79 -3.85
CA THR A 181 22.88 17.00 -5.02
C THR A 181 22.12 17.48 -6.27
N ARG A 182 20.86 17.91 -6.11
CA ARG A 182 19.96 18.39 -7.18
C ARG A 182 19.65 17.34 -8.27
N GLN A 183 19.82 16.05 -7.97
CA GLN A 183 19.46 14.93 -8.84
C GLN A 183 18.12 14.30 -8.44
N ARG A 184 17.17 15.10 -7.92
CA ARG A 184 15.87 14.62 -7.41
C ARG A 184 15.07 13.82 -8.45
N HIS A 185 15.19 14.14 -9.74
CA HIS A 185 14.52 13.40 -10.82
C HIS A 185 14.93 11.91 -10.87
N ARG A 186 16.14 11.56 -10.40
CA ARG A 186 16.62 10.17 -10.33
C ARG A 186 16.09 9.40 -9.12
N ALA A 187 15.55 10.10 -8.12
CA ALA A 187 15.09 9.47 -6.89
C ALA A 187 13.94 8.48 -7.13
N ARG A 188 13.03 8.80 -8.06
CA ARG A 188 11.89 7.94 -8.41
C ARG A 188 12.34 6.58 -8.92
N GLY A 189 13.14 6.56 -9.98
CA GLY A 189 13.68 5.32 -10.55
C GLY A 189 14.66 4.60 -9.59
N PHE A 190 15.33 5.34 -8.70
CA PHE A 190 16.13 4.72 -7.64
C PHE A 190 15.24 3.97 -6.64
N ILE A 191 14.16 4.58 -6.15
CA ILE A 191 13.20 3.94 -5.24
C ILE A 191 12.61 2.70 -5.90
N GLU A 192 12.10 2.84 -7.13
CA GLU A 192 11.52 1.74 -7.88
C GLU A 192 12.45 0.53 -7.96
N ARG A 193 13.70 0.74 -8.37
CA ARG A 193 14.69 -0.33 -8.48
C ARG A 193 14.93 -1.02 -7.14
N GLU A 194 15.12 -0.26 -6.05
CA GLU A 194 15.39 -0.88 -4.75
C GLU A 194 14.15 -1.62 -4.18
N LEU A 195 12.93 -1.16 -4.49
CA LEU A 195 11.70 -1.90 -4.16
C LEU A 195 11.59 -3.19 -4.97
N GLN A 196 11.83 -3.15 -6.28
CA GLN A 196 11.81 -4.32 -7.16
C GLN A 196 12.85 -5.36 -6.71
N GLU A 197 14.06 -4.92 -6.34
CA GLU A 197 15.10 -5.80 -5.82
C GLU A 197 14.71 -6.48 -4.50
N TYR A 198 13.99 -5.77 -3.62
CA TYR A 198 13.50 -6.35 -2.37
C TYR A 198 12.35 -7.34 -2.63
N THR A 199 11.41 -7.02 -3.54
CA THR A 199 10.35 -7.95 -3.98
C THR A 199 10.95 -9.21 -4.60
N LYS A 200 11.94 -9.06 -5.49
CA LYS A 200 12.65 -10.20 -6.10
C LYS A 200 13.33 -11.10 -5.07
N TRP A 201 13.93 -10.51 -4.03
CA TRP A 201 14.45 -11.30 -2.91
C TRP A 201 13.32 -12.08 -2.22
N ALA A 202 12.17 -11.46 -1.97
CA ALA A 202 11.04 -12.11 -1.32
C ALA A 202 10.49 -13.28 -2.15
N GLU A 203 10.39 -13.12 -3.47
CA GLU A 203 10.00 -14.19 -4.42
C GLU A 203 10.95 -15.39 -4.37
N GLN A 204 12.26 -15.13 -4.32
CA GLN A 204 13.28 -16.16 -4.21
C GLN A 204 13.25 -16.84 -2.84
N ASP A 205 12.99 -16.08 -1.78
CA ASP A 205 12.92 -16.59 -0.41
C ASP A 205 11.65 -17.43 -0.17
N GLY A 206 10.54 -17.12 -0.84
CA GLY A 206 9.33 -17.92 -0.86
C GLY A 206 9.31 -19.04 -1.91
N GLU A 207 10.39 -19.16 -2.70
CA GLU A 207 10.56 -20.19 -3.73
C GLU A 207 9.41 -20.24 -4.77
N TYR A 208 8.79 -19.10 -5.08
CA TYR A 208 7.74 -18.99 -6.10
C TYR A 208 8.17 -18.15 -7.31
N GLY A 209 9.43 -17.69 -7.35
CA GLY A 209 9.96 -16.89 -8.46
C GLY A 209 10.10 -17.64 -9.79
N ASP A 210 10.17 -18.98 -9.77
CA ASP A 210 10.30 -19.82 -10.98
C ASP A 210 8.97 -20.42 -11.46
N VAL A 211 7.87 -20.17 -10.72
CA VAL A 211 6.53 -20.69 -11.00
C VAL A 211 5.70 -19.60 -11.69
N GLU A 212 4.80 -19.97 -12.59
CA GLU A 212 3.84 -19.02 -13.13
C GLU A 212 2.79 -18.71 -12.07
N TYR A 213 2.86 -17.52 -11.49
CA TYR A 213 1.97 -17.08 -10.43
C TYR A 213 1.37 -15.71 -10.74
N LEU A 214 0.23 -15.39 -10.11
CA LEU A 214 -0.42 -14.10 -10.25
C LEU A 214 -0.04 -13.18 -9.08
N PRO A 215 0.75 -12.10 -9.29
CA PRO A 215 1.26 -11.29 -8.17
C PRO A 215 0.17 -10.58 -7.39
N ASN A 216 0.27 -10.62 -6.06
CA ASN A 216 -0.56 -9.82 -5.15
C ASN A 216 0.08 -8.48 -4.74
N LEU A 217 1.32 -8.23 -5.12
CA LEU A 217 2.03 -6.97 -4.86
C LEU A 217 2.36 -6.29 -6.18
N ILE A 218 2.09 -5.00 -6.26
CA ILE A 218 2.35 -4.23 -7.48
C ILE A 218 3.05 -2.92 -7.13
N ILE A 219 4.17 -2.67 -7.79
CA ILE A 219 4.94 -1.43 -7.71
C ILE A 219 4.65 -0.60 -8.95
N ASP A 220 4.31 0.68 -8.78
CA ASP A 220 4.01 1.56 -9.91
C ASP A 220 4.54 2.98 -9.70
N MET A 221 5.07 3.57 -10.77
CA MET A 221 5.57 4.94 -10.79
C MET A 221 4.51 5.90 -11.30
N VAL A 222 3.99 6.74 -10.39
CA VAL A 222 2.90 7.67 -10.71
C VAL A 222 3.41 8.91 -11.42
N ASP A 223 2.80 9.31 -12.54
CA ASP A 223 3.10 10.58 -13.19
C ASP A 223 2.62 11.77 -12.34
N THR A 224 3.58 12.45 -11.71
CA THR A 224 3.35 13.60 -10.85
C THR A 224 3.05 14.89 -11.61
N THR A 225 3.05 14.88 -12.95
CA THR A 225 2.64 16.03 -13.77
C THR A 225 1.11 16.12 -13.93
N MET A 226 0.41 15.02 -13.66
CA MET A 226 -1.04 14.93 -13.70
C MET A 226 -1.70 15.74 -12.57
N THR A 227 -2.99 16.00 -12.71
CA THR A 227 -3.76 16.53 -11.59
C THR A 227 -3.83 15.50 -10.48
N PRO A 228 -3.97 15.94 -9.22
CA PRO A 228 -4.01 15.02 -8.09
C PRO A 228 -5.21 14.07 -8.10
N GLN A 229 -6.34 14.51 -8.64
CA GLN A 229 -7.49 13.64 -8.88
C GLN A 229 -7.15 12.56 -9.92
N ALA A 230 -6.47 12.93 -11.01
CA ALA A 230 -6.03 11.96 -12.01
C ALA A 230 -4.98 10.98 -11.45
N ILE A 231 -4.12 11.43 -10.51
CA ILE A 231 -3.20 10.55 -9.78
C ILE A 231 -3.97 9.53 -8.93
N GLU A 232 -4.96 9.99 -8.17
CA GLU A 232 -5.81 9.09 -7.36
C GLU A 232 -6.55 8.09 -8.25
N GLU A 233 -7.21 8.55 -9.31
CA GLU A 233 -7.91 7.72 -10.28
C GLU A 233 -6.97 6.69 -10.93
N HIS A 234 -5.75 7.07 -11.29
CA HIS A 234 -4.73 6.16 -11.83
C HIS A 234 -4.37 5.05 -10.83
N MET A 235 -4.07 5.40 -9.59
CA MET A 235 -3.73 4.42 -8.55
C MET A 235 -4.88 3.46 -8.27
N GLN A 236 -6.11 3.99 -8.19
CA GLN A 236 -7.32 3.18 -7.98
C GLN A 236 -7.59 2.25 -9.16
N LEU A 237 -7.52 2.78 -10.39
CA LEU A 237 -7.74 2.00 -11.61
C LEU A 237 -6.75 0.85 -11.72
N ARG A 238 -5.47 1.10 -11.41
CA ARG A 238 -4.44 0.06 -11.48
C ARG A 238 -4.72 -1.08 -10.50
N LEU A 239 -5.05 -0.78 -9.25
CA LEU A 239 -5.40 -1.80 -8.25
C LEU A 239 -6.68 -2.55 -8.60
N LYS A 240 -7.72 -1.84 -9.04
CA LYS A 240 -9.00 -2.45 -9.45
C LYS A 240 -8.86 -3.36 -10.67
N ALA A 241 -8.03 -2.97 -11.64
CA ALA A 241 -7.72 -3.81 -12.80
C ALA A 241 -7.03 -5.12 -12.37
N ALA A 242 -6.02 -5.04 -11.51
CA ALA A 242 -5.37 -6.24 -10.97
C ALA A 242 -6.32 -7.11 -10.14
N ALA A 243 -7.20 -6.49 -9.34
CA ALA A 243 -8.24 -7.22 -8.60
C ALA A 243 -9.20 -7.95 -9.54
N ALA A 244 -9.59 -7.34 -10.66
CA ALA A 244 -10.40 -8.00 -11.68
C ALA A 244 -9.69 -9.20 -12.30
N THR A 245 -8.39 -9.10 -12.57
CA THR A 245 -7.57 -10.23 -13.06
C THR A 245 -7.54 -11.38 -12.05
N HIS A 246 -7.33 -11.07 -10.76
CA HIS A 246 -7.38 -12.08 -9.69
C HIS A 246 -8.76 -12.75 -9.58
N ARG A 247 -9.84 -11.97 -9.62
CA ARG A 247 -11.20 -12.53 -9.59
C ARG A 247 -11.49 -13.44 -10.77
N ALA A 248 -11.02 -13.08 -11.97
CA ALA A 248 -11.20 -13.90 -13.15
C ALA A 248 -10.41 -15.20 -13.04
N HIS A 249 -9.15 -15.14 -12.60
CA HIS A 249 -8.28 -16.31 -12.45
C HIS A 249 -8.83 -17.33 -11.44
N TRP A 250 -9.38 -16.87 -10.31
CA TRP A 250 -9.84 -17.75 -9.24
C TRP A 250 -11.33 -18.11 -9.31
N ARG A 251 -12.06 -17.64 -10.33
CA ARG A 251 -13.51 -17.91 -10.45
C ARG A 251 -13.75 -19.40 -10.66
N ASN A 252 -14.75 -19.96 -9.99
CA ASN A 252 -15.24 -21.29 -10.33
C ASN A 252 -15.90 -21.22 -11.71
N ASP A 253 -15.29 -21.85 -12.71
CA ASP A 253 -15.97 -22.20 -13.96
C ASP A 253 -16.92 -23.37 -13.68
N MET A 254 -17.99 -23.14 -12.90
CA MET A 254 -19.09 -24.08 -12.89
C MET A 254 -19.83 -23.86 -14.21
N PRO A 255 -19.85 -24.82 -15.15
CA PRO A 255 -20.78 -24.72 -16.26
C PRO A 255 -22.17 -24.65 -15.62
N GLU A 256 -22.91 -23.58 -15.90
CA GLU A 256 -24.33 -23.52 -15.56
C GLU A 256 -24.93 -24.85 -16.02
N SER A 257 -25.43 -25.65 -15.09
CA SER A 257 -26.16 -26.85 -15.45
C SER A 257 -27.37 -26.37 -16.23
N PHE A 258 -27.27 -26.42 -17.56
CA PHE A 258 -28.41 -26.29 -18.45
C PHE A 258 -29.51 -27.17 -17.88
N GLY A 259 -30.62 -26.54 -17.52
CA GLY A 259 -31.76 -27.20 -16.92
C GLY A 259 -32.08 -28.44 -17.72
N SER A 260 -31.90 -29.60 -17.08
CA SER A 260 -32.42 -30.87 -17.56
C SER A 260 -33.93 -30.82 -17.45
N GLY A 261 -34.57 -30.20 -18.44
CA GLY A 261 -35.98 -30.33 -18.74
C GLY A 261 -36.14 -31.46 -19.75
N ASP A 262 -36.37 -32.66 -19.23
CA ASP A 262 -36.63 -33.85 -20.03
C ASP A 262 -38.06 -33.87 -20.62
N HIS A 263 -38.12 -34.40 -21.84
CA HIS A 263 -39.24 -34.95 -22.60
C HIS A 263 -40.42 -34.10 -23.13
N GLY A 264 -40.47 -34.08 -24.47
CA GLY A 264 -41.67 -33.88 -25.28
C GLY A 264 -41.38 -34.13 -26.76
N THR A 265 -41.38 -35.39 -27.19
CA THR A 265 -41.35 -35.80 -28.59
C THR A 265 -42.53 -35.23 -29.37
N ASP A 266 -42.30 -34.61 -30.54
CA ASP A 266 -43.09 -34.96 -31.73
C ASP A 266 -42.46 -34.44 -33.03
N LYS A 267 -42.47 -35.34 -34.03
CA LYS A 267 -42.05 -35.09 -35.41
C LYS A 267 -43.16 -34.37 -36.17
N HIS A 268 -42.82 -33.37 -37.00
CA HIS A 268 -43.37 -33.26 -38.35
C HIS A 268 -42.48 -32.40 -39.27
N GLN A 269 -42.46 -32.82 -40.55
CA GLN A 269 -41.65 -32.36 -41.68
C GLN A 269 -42.16 -31.07 -42.35
N SER A 270 -41.24 -30.26 -42.87
CA SER A 270 -41.23 -29.62 -44.21
C SER A 270 -40.01 -28.67 -44.26
N LYS A 271 -38.91 -28.94 -44.98
CA LYS A 271 -38.65 -28.82 -46.43
C LYS A 271 -38.59 -27.37 -46.94
N ASP A 272 -37.59 -27.14 -47.79
CA ASP A 272 -37.26 -25.96 -48.62
C ASP A 272 -36.36 -24.92 -47.93
N ASP A 273 -35.32 -24.32 -48.50
CA ASP A 273 -34.44 -24.52 -49.68
C ASP A 273 -33.28 -23.51 -49.49
N ASP A 274 -32.10 -23.78 -50.07
CA ASP A 274 -31.03 -22.88 -50.59
C ASP A 274 -30.52 -21.70 -49.68
N ASP A 275 -29.26 -21.31 -49.58
CA ASP A 275 -28.19 -21.21 -50.59
C ASP A 275 -26.87 -20.75 -49.90
N GLU A 276 -25.82 -20.76 -50.71
CA GLU A 276 -24.38 -20.65 -50.55
C GLU A 276 -23.69 -19.50 -49.75
N ASN A 277 -22.45 -19.83 -49.34
CA ASN A 277 -21.19 -19.06 -49.33
C ASN A 277 -21.14 -17.63 -48.73
N ALA A 278 -20.27 -17.43 -47.73
CA ALA A 278 -18.98 -16.74 -47.92
C ALA A 278 -18.21 -16.55 -46.60
N GLU A 279 -16.91 -16.72 -46.71
CA GLU A 279 -15.83 -16.67 -45.71
C GLU A 279 -15.52 -15.25 -45.14
N PRO A 280 -14.60 -15.15 -44.14
CA PRO A 280 -14.48 -14.03 -43.21
C PRO A 280 -13.31 -13.07 -43.53
N GLU A 281 -13.42 -11.78 -43.18
CA GLU A 281 -12.28 -10.84 -43.10
C GLU A 281 -12.59 -9.78 -42.02
N ASP A 282 -11.77 -9.62 -40.97
CA ASP A 282 -10.43 -9.00 -40.85
C ASP A 282 -10.49 -7.50 -40.46
N ASN A 283 -9.51 -7.15 -39.63
CA ASN A 283 -9.29 -5.99 -38.81
C ASN A 283 -9.37 -4.61 -39.50
N ARG A 284 -9.65 -3.54 -38.72
CA ARG A 284 -8.71 -2.42 -38.45
C ARG A 284 -9.34 -1.21 -37.72
N VAL A 285 -8.62 -0.81 -36.67
CA VAL A 285 -8.46 0.49 -35.99
C VAL A 285 -8.82 1.75 -36.79
N VAL A 286 -9.56 2.71 -36.18
CA VAL A 286 -9.30 4.17 -36.25
C VAL A 286 -9.83 4.88 -34.97
N LEU A 287 -9.01 5.78 -34.44
CA LEU A 287 -9.20 6.64 -33.27
C LEU A 287 -9.62 8.08 -33.68
N VAL A 288 -10.42 8.72 -32.80
CA VAL A 288 -10.68 10.19 -32.52
C VAL A 288 -11.45 11.08 -33.53
N PRO A 289 -11.90 12.33 -33.17
CA PRO A 289 -12.49 12.95 -31.95
C PRO A 289 -13.81 13.76 -32.19
N ASP A 290 -14.34 14.31 -31.08
CA ASP A 290 -14.96 15.66 -30.93
C ASP A 290 -16.49 15.83 -30.98
N LYS A 291 -17.11 16.17 -29.83
CA LYS A 291 -17.80 17.47 -29.52
C LYS A 291 -18.79 17.41 -28.32
N TYR A 292 -18.60 18.36 -27.40
CA TYR A 292 -19.36 18.84 -26.21
C TYR A 292 -20.92 18.87 -26.28
N PRO A 293 -21.71 19.22 -25.20
CA PRO A 293 -21.36 19.79 -23.88
C PRO A 293 -22.08 19.24 -22.62
N THR A 294 -21.56 19.75 -21.49
CA THR A 294 -21.96 19.79 -20.08
C THR A 294 -23.43 20.05 -19.72
N SER A 295 -23.87 19.52 -18.57
CA SER A 295 -24.77 20.23 -17.64
C SER A 295 -24.50 19.85 -16.17
N SER A 296 -24.42 20.87 -15.30
CA SER A 296 -24.15 20.79 -13.85
C SER A 296 -25.38 20.41 -13.03
N PRO A 297 -25.26 19.75 -11.85
CA PRO A 297 -26.35 19.65 -10.89
C PRO A 297 -26.27 20.70 -9.76
N GLN A 298 -27.43 21.27 -9.41
CA GLN A 298 -27.65 22.16 -8.27
C GLN A 298 -27.77 21.39 -6.93
N LYS A 299 -27.35 22.06 -5.84
CA LYS A 299 -27.48 21.65 -4.43
C LYS A 299 -28.84 22.07 -3.79
N PRO A 300 -29.23 21.50 -2.62
CA PRO A 300 -30.59 21.38 -2.10
C PRO A 300 -30.92 22.28 -0.88
N HIS A 301 -32.17 22.23 -0.40
CA HIS A 301 -32.66 22.32 1.02
C HIS A 301 -34.22 22.38 1.05
N PRO A 302 -34.95 22.27 2.19
CA PRO A 302 -34.86 21.39 3.38
C PRO A 302 -36.23 20.75 3.83
N ALA A 303 -36.22 19.91 4.87
CA ALA A 303 -37.31 19.12 5.52
C ALA A 303 -38.40 19.94 6.27
N PRO A 304 -39.49 19.40 6.92
CA PRO A 304 -39.47 18.49 8.10
C PRO A 304 -40.78 17.60 8.29
N PRO A 305 -41.24 17.17 9.50
CA PRO A 305 -40.79 16.02 10.31
C PRO A 305 -41.93 15.05 10.76
N SER A 306 -41.62 13.87 11.31
CA SER A 306 -42.56 13.10 12.18
C SER A 306 -41.85 12.12 13.14
N THR A 307 -42.29 12.07 14.39
CA THR A 307 -42.01 11.09 15.47
C THR A 307 -43.26 11.06 16.40
N PRO A 308 -43.38 10.19 17.43
CA PRO A 308 -43.00 8.78 17.60
C PRO A 308 -44.17 7.93 18.20
N ALA A 309 -43.98 6.62 18.45
CA ALA A 309 -44.86 5.85 19.34
C ALA A 309 -44.11 4.79 20.16
N HIS A 310 -44.41 4.76 21.47
CA HIS A 310 -43.89 3.90 22.54
C HIS A 310 -44.82 2.71 22.88
N LYS A 311 -44.22 1.58 23.30
CA LYS A 311 -44.65 0.62 24.37
C LYS A 311 -43.66 -0.56 24.35
N GLY A 312 -43.12 -1.18 25.40
CA GLY A 312 -43.30 -1.10 26.86
C GLY A 312 -43.06 -2.50 27.50
N ILE A 313 -41.84 -2.73 28.04
CA ILE A 313 -41.40 -3.43 29.29
C ILE A 313 -41.90 -4.85 29.69
N ASN A 314 -40.95 -5.77 30.02
CA ASN A 314 -40.76 -6.54 31.29
C ASN A 314 -39.57 -7.55 31.15
N HIS A 315 -38.46 -7.44 31.94
CA HIS A 315 -38.01 -8.25 33.12
C HIS A 315 -38.11 -9.79 32.95
N ASP A 316 -37.18 -10.68 33.30
CA ASP A 316 -36.06 -10.76 34.27
C ASP A 316 -35.12 -11.94 33.88
N GLY A 317 -33.87 -12.00 34.37
CA GLY A 317 -33.07 -13.24 34.27
C GLY A 317 -31.56 -13.08 34.53
N PHE A 318 -31.16 -13.26 35.78
CA PHE A 318 -29.80 -13.33 36.30
C PHE A 318 -29.18 -14.72 36.05
N GLU A 319 -28.08 -14.83 35.30
CA GLU A 319 -27.13 -15.94 35.47
C GLU A 319 -25.67 -15.47 35.31
N ASP A 320 -24.91 -15.83 36.34
CA ASP A 320 -23.50 -15.63 36.60
C ASP A 320 -22.74 -16.86 36.10
N ARG A 321 -21.73 -16.69 35.23
CA ARG A 321 -20.40 -17.33 35.34
C ARG A 321 -19.57 -17.30 34.05
N SER A 322 -18.27 -17.19 34.31
CA SER A 322 -17.14 -17.71 33.54
C SER A 322 -16.47 -16.74 32.57
N SER A 323 -15.57 -15.97 33.17
CA SER A 323 -14.28 -15.52 32.62
C SER A 323 -13.75 -16.44 31.51
N ALA A 324 -13.76 -15.94 30.27
CA ALA A 324 -13.00 -16.50 29.18
C ALA A 324 -11.82 -15.56 28.90
N SER A 325 -10.67 -15.95 29.43
CA SER A 325 -9.35 -15.44 29.08
C SER A 325 -9.17 -15.47 27.56
N ALA A 326 -8.84 -14.31 26.98
CA ALA A 326 -8.43 -14.19 25.58
C ALA A 326 -7.09 -14.92 25.39
N GLU A 327 -7.18 -16.18 24.96
CA GLU A 327 -6.04 -16.92 24.43
C GLU A 327 -5.71 -16.33 23.04
N LEU A 328 -4.48 -15.82 22.92
CA LEU A 328 -3.86 -15.51 21.65
C LEU A 328 -3.68 -16.82 20.89
N ASP A 329 -4.47 -17.01 19.84
CA ASP A 329 -4.35 -18.16 18.95
C ASP A 329 -2.97 -18.20 18.28
N ASN A 330 -2.36 -19.38 18.37
CA ASN A 330 -1.06 -19.77 17.85
C ASN A 330 -1.11 -19.83 16.30
N PRO A 331 -0.10 -19.34 15.53
CA PRO A 331 -0.23 -19.19 14.07
C PRO A 331 0.05 -20.47 13.26
N ALA A 332 0.00 -21.65 13.86
CA ALA A 332 0.28 -22.91 13.17
C ALA A 332 -0.96 -23.80 13.13
N LYS A 333 -1.66 -23.72 11.99
CA LYS A 333 -2.72 -24.60 11.44
C LYS A 333 -4.16 -24.06 11.51
N SER A 334 -4.74 -24.03 10.31
CA SER A 334 -6.15 -23.82 9.97
C SER A 334 -6.61 -22.36 9.77
N MET A 335 -5.99 -21.69 8.79
CA MET A 335 -6.71 -20.70 7.98
C MET A 335 -7.74 -21.46 7.12
N THR A 336 -8.91 -21.75 7.70
CA THR A 336 -10.08 -22.17 6.91
C THR A 336 -10.57 -20.97 6.13
N TYR A 337 -9.99 -20.74 4.95
CA TYR A 337 -10.63 -19.90 3.94
C TYR A 337 -12.02 -20.48 3.72
N GLN A 338 -13.05 -19.70 4.07
CA GLN A 338 -14.41 -20.08 3.68
C GLN A 338 -14.38 -20.22 2.16
N ARG A 339 -14.69 -21.44 1.71
CA ARG A 339 -14.84 -21.73 0.29
C ARG A 339 -16.14 -21.05 -0.14
N ASP A 340 -16.06 -19.76 -0.43
CA ASP A 340 -17.13 -19.05 -1.12
C ASP A 340 -17.36 -19.83 -2.42
N GLY A 341 -18.57 -20.36 -2.62
CA GLY A 341 -18.90 -21.22 -3.77
C GLY A 341 -18.66 -20.55 -5.14
N GLN A 342 -18.24 -19.30 -5.15
CA GLN A 342 -17.87 -18.50 -6.31
C GLN A 342 -16.41 -18.67 -6.77
N TYR A 343 -15.48 -19.05 -5.88
CA TYR A 343 -14.05 -19.14 -6.21
C TYR A 343 -13.45 -20.51 -5.89
N THR A 344 -12.49 -20.97 -6.70
CA THR A 344 -11.73 -22.20 -6.44
C THR A 344 -10.87 -22.01 -5.19
N ARG A 345 -10.32 -20.80 -5.05
CA ARG A 345 -9.70 -20.25 -3.86
C ARG A 345 -10.04 -18.77 -3.74
N ARG A 346 -10.30 -18.28 -2.53
CA ARG A 346 -10.57 -16.84 -2.33
C ARG A 346 -9.38 -16.01 -2.85
N PRO A 347 -9.61 -15.03 -3.74
CA PRO A 347 -8.58 -14.10 -4.18
C PRO A 347 -7.89 -13.38 -3.00
N PRO A 348 -6.56 -13.17 -3.06
CA PRO A 348 -5.80 -12.54 -1.97
C PRO A 348 -6.03 -11.03 -1.94
N VAL A 349 -5.79 -10.39 -0.78
CA VAL A 349 -5.68 -8.92 -0.75
C VAL A 349 -4.48 -8.49 -1.61
N LEU A 350 -4.69 -7.46 -2.44
CA LEU A 350 -3.61 -6.90 -3.25
C LEU A 350 -3.02 -5.66 -2.57
N TYR A 351 -1.71 -5.52 -2.69
CA TYR A 351 -0.92 -4.43 -2.15
C TYR A 351 -0.35 -3.57 -3.28
N GLY A 352 -0.53 -2.26 -3.20
CA GLY A 352 0.02 -1.29 -4.13
C GLY A 352 1.09 -0.43 -3.48
N LEU A 353 2.31 -0.44 -4.03
CA LEU A 353 3.39 0.49 -3.69
C LEU A 353 3.52 1.54 -4.80
N PHE A 354 2.87 2.69 -4.62
CA PHE A 354 2.84 3.76 -5.62
C PHE A 354 3.89 4.83 -5.31
N ILE A 355 4.84 4.99 -6.21
CA ILE A 355 5.95 5.92 -6.05
C ILE A 355 5.52 7.30 -6.55
N VAL A 356 5.32 8.21 -5.60
CA VAL A 356 4.96 9.61 -5.86
C VAL A 356 6.13 10.49 -5.41
N ASN A 357 6.86 11.08 -6.36
CA ASN A 357 8.05 11.90 -6.11
C ASN A 357 9.17 11.18 -5.32
N THR A 358 9.24 11.39 -4.01
CA THR A 358 10.24 10.80 -3.10
C THR A 358 9.57 10.02 -1.98
N SER A 359 8.30 9.67 -2.17
CA SER A 359 7.47 8.94 -1.23
C SER A 359 6.87 7.73 -1.92
N VAL A 360 6.47 6.75 -1.12
CA VAL A 360 5.69 5.59 -1.56
C VAL A 360 4.39 5.59 -0.78
N MET A 361 3.26 5.59 -1.50
CA MET A 361 1.94 5.37 -0.91
C MET A 361 1.64 3.87 -0.93
N VAL A 362 1.24 3.34 0.22
CA VAL A 362 0.79 1.96 0.38
C VAL A 362 -0.72 1.94 0.33
N LEU A 363 -1.28 1.26 -0.67
CA LEU A 363 -2.70 1.06 -0.85
C LEU A 363 -3.03 -0.44 -0.83
N THR A 364 -4.26 -0.79 -0.45
CA THR A 364 -4.77 -2.17 -0.51
C THR A 364 -6.13 -2.25 -1.19
N ILE A 365 -6.47 -3.44 -1.68
CA ILE A 365 -7.82 -3.78 -2.14
C ILE A 365 -8.09 -5.25 -1.84
N ASP A 366 -9.24 -5.54 -1.28
CA ASP A 366 -9.76 -6.90 -1.22
C ASP A 366 -10.20 -7.34 -2.61
N SER A 367 -9.39 -8.18 -3.27
CA SER A 367 -9.68 -8.56 -4.64
C SER A 367 -10.92 -9.45 -4.75
N ALA A 368 -11.39 -10.08 -3.68
CA ALA A 368 -12.63 -10.86 -3.72
C ALA A 368 -13.90 -10.00 -3.93
N LYS A 369 -13.83 -8.69 -3.69
CA LYS A 369 -14.98 -7.78 -3.82
C LYS A 369 -15.10 -7.19 -5.22
N GLU A 370 -16.32 -6.79 -5.57
CA GLU A 370 -16.66 -6.18 -6.86
C GLU A 370 -17.34 -4.81 -6.70
N GLY A 371 -17.38 -4.02 -7.77
CA GLY A 371 -18.12 -2.77 -7.83
C GLY A 371 -17.70 -1.75 -6.75
N ASP A 372 -18.71 -1.19 -6.07
CA ASP A 372 -18.52 -0.16 -5.03
C ASP A 372 -17.95 -0.73 -3.72
N GLU A 373 -18.06 -2.04 -3.49
CA GLU A 373 -17.49 -2.71 -2.32
C GLU A 373 -15.98 -2.96 -2.47
N ALA A 374 -15.48 -2.97 -3.71
CA ALA A 374 -14.06 -3.07 -4.04
C ALA A 374 -13.32 -1.75 -3.79
N TYR A 375 -13.38 -1.29 -2.54
CA TYR A 375 -12.77 -0.05 -2.09
C TYR A 375 -11.24 -0.17 -2.08
N VAL A 376 -10.56 0.85 -2.62
CA VAL A 376 -9.10 0.95 -2.57
C VAL A 376 -8.72 1.72 -1.32
N SER A 377 -8.17 1.01 -0.34
CA SER A 377 -7.87 1.53 0.99
C SER A 377 -6.47 2.12 1.04
N TYR A 378 -6.34 3.34 1.56
CA TYR A 378 -5.03 3.91 1.90
C TYR A 378 -4.56 3.38 3.25
N GLN A 379 -3.30 2.96 3.34
CA GLN A 379 -2.73 2.40 4.57
C GLN A 379 -1.69 3.35 5.19
N VAL A 380 -0.65 3.73 4.43
CA VAL A 380 0.44 4.58 4.94
C VAL A 380 1.25 5.23 3.82
N GLU A 381 1.89 6.38 4.09
CA GLU A 381 2.87 7.01 3.21
C GLU A 381 4.28 6.90 3.81
N VAL A 382 5.21 6.36 3.02
CA VAL A 382 6.63 6.25 3.35
C VAL A 382 7.41 7.37 2.65
N GLY A 383 7.86 8.36 3.42
CA GLY A 383 8.61 9.51 2.89
C GLY A 383 10.12 9.35 2.98
N PHE A 384 10.79 9.01 1.87
CA PHE A 384 12.25 8.80 1.82
C PHE A 384 13.08 10.09 1.90
N SER A 385 12.44 11.27 1.82
CA SER A 385 13.12 12.55 2.03
C SER A 385 13.23 12.94 3.52
N LYS A 386 12.50 12.28 4.41
CA LYS A 386 12.44 12.59 5.85
C LYS A 386 13.71 12.12 6.57
N ARG A 387 14.27 12.96 7.45
CA ARG A 387 15.46 12.59 8.26
C ARG A 387 15.09 11.63 9.37
N TYR A 388 16.01 10.73 9.73
CA TYR A 388 15.88 9.78 10.84
C TYR A 388 14.71 8.81 10.70
N GLN A 389 14.37 8.46 9.46
CA GLN A 389 13.28 7.53 9.13
C GLN A 389 13.77 6.31 8.35
N ALA A 390 15.09 6.16 8.14
CA ALA A 390 15.66 5.10 7.31
C ALA A 390 15.20 3.69 7.76
N VAL A 391 15.35 3.38 9.04
CA VAL A 391 14.92 2.10 9.62
C VAL A 391 13.40 1.94 9.50
N TRP A 392 12.61 2.92 9.95
CA TRP A 392 11.15 2.81 9.94
C TRP A 392 10.55 2.73 8.55
N ASN A 393 11.09 3.48 7.58
CA ASN A 393 10.69 3.40 6.18
C ASN A 393 10.93 2.00 5.63
N ALA A 394 12.11 1.43 5.90
CA ALA A 394 12.44 0.07 5.45
C ALA A 394 11.55 -0.98 6.12
N ILE A 395 11.32 -0.89 7.43
CA ILE A 395 10.42 -1.80 8.15
C ILE A 395 9.00 -1.73 7.60
N THR A 396 8.48 -0.53 7.31
CA THR A 396 7.13 -0.38 6.72
C THR A 396 7.03 -1.07 5.37
N ILE A 397 8.00 -0.89 4.47
CA ILE A 397 8.01 -1.58 3.18
C ILE A 397 8.18 -3.09 3.36
N ALA A 398 9.09 -3.51 4.25
CA ALA A 398 9.35 -4.92 4.52
C ALA A 398 8.12 -5.65 5.05
N ILE A 399 7.33 -5.04 5.94
CA ILE A 399 6.05 -5.58 6.41
C ILE A 399 5.13 -5.90 5.24
N VAL A 400 4.93 -4.94 4.32
CA VAL A 400 4.03 -5.11 3.16
C VAL A 400 4.52 -6.23 2.26
N VAL A 401 5.80 -6.25 1.92
CA VAL A 401 6.37 -7.25 1.00
C VAL A 401 6.39 -8.64 1.63
N CYS A 402 6.71 -8.78 2.92
CA CYS A 402 6.69 -10.08 3.61
C CYS A 402 5.27 -10.63 3.76
N LEU A 403 4.27 -9.79 4.07
CA LEU A 403 2.86 -10.23 4.07
C LEU A 403 2.41 -10.69 2.67
N ALA A 404 2.79 -9.94 1.63
CA ALA A 404 2.50 -10.33 0.25
C ALA A 404 3.16 -11.67 -0.11
N ARG A 405 4.45 -11.84 0.24
CA ARG A 405 5.22 -13.07 0.06
C ARG A 405 4.56 -14.25 0.75
N ASP A 406 4.26 -14.12 2.04
CA ASP A 406 3.70 -15.21 2.84
C ASP A 406 2.35 -15.68 2.28
N ALA A 407 1.51 -14.74 1.82
CA ALA A 407 0.28 -15.08 1.11
C ALA A 407 0.53 -15.84 -0.21
N MET A 408 1.58 -15.50 -0.97
CA MET A 408 1.95 -16.25 -2.19
C MET A 408 2.54 -17.63 -1.87
N ILE A 409 3.28 -17.78 -0.78
CA ILE A 409 3.76 -19.09 -0.30
C ILE A 409 2.58 -19.98 0.05
N ASP A 410 1.59 -19.45 0.78
CA ASP A 410 0.36 -20.17 1.11
C ASP A 410 -0.45 -20.54 -0.15
N MET A 411 -0.28 -19.79 -1.24
CA MET A 411 -0.91 -20.00 -2.56
C MET A 411 -0.10 -20.85 -3.52
N LYS A 412 1.12 -21.24 -3.15
CA LYS A 412 2.09 -21.84 -4.06
C LYS A 412 1.61 -23.16 -4.68
N GLU A 413 0.90 -23.99 -3.92
CA GLU A 413 0.41 -25.29 -4.40
C GLU A 413 -0.71 -25.16 -5.45
N ASP A 414 -1.38 -24.01 -5.52
CA ASP A 414 -2.43 -23.74 -6.50
C ASP A 414 -1.91 -23.07 -7.78
N PHE A 415 -0.61 -22.76 -7.83
CA PHE A 415 0.02 -22.22 -9.04
C PHE A 415 0.43 -23.36 -9.98
N SER A 416 0.31 -23.11 -11.27
CA SER A 416 0.77 -24.05 -12.30
C SER A 416 2.29 -24.19 -12.20
N HIS A 417 2.78 -25.39 -11.89
CA HIS A 417 4.21 -25.68 -12.03
C HIS A 417 4.60 -25.45 -13.49
N SER A 418 5.51 -24.51 -13.73
CA SER A 418 6.15 -24.37 -15.03
C SER A 418 6.91 -25.68 -15.28
N MET A 419 6.36 -26.51 -16.18
CA MET A 419 7.13 -27.61 -16.76
C MET A 419 8.20 -26.98 -17.64
N MET A 420 9.32 -26.58 -17.02
CA MET A 420 10.60 -26.61 -17.72
C MET A 420 11.00 -28.08 -17.82
N ASP A 421 10.21 -28.86 -18.58
CA ASP A 421 10.69 -30.10 -19.16
C ASP A 421 11.82 -29.69 -20.09
N GLY A 422 13.05 -29.92 -19.61
CA GLY A 422 14.23 -29.77 -20.43
C GLY A 422 14.04 -30.57 -21.70
N ASP A 423 14.36 -29.94 -22.82
CA ASP A 423 14.59 -30.57 -24.12
C ASP A 423 15.16 -31.98 -23.92
N SER A 424 14.29 -32.98 -24.03
CA SER A 424 14.72 -34.35 -24.25
C SER A 424 15.18 -34.39 -25.69
N ASP A 425 16.49 -34.25 -25.85
CA ASP A 425 17.23 -34.44 -27.10
C ASP A 425 16.80 -35.76 -27.77
N PRO A 426 16.12 -35.72 -28.93
CA PRO A 426 15.61 -36.91 -29.60
C PRO A 426 16.65 -37.52 -30.55
N ASP A 427 17.92 -37.60 -30.14
CA ASP A 427 18.97 -38.35 -30.85
C ASP A 427 19.96 -38.99 -29.87
N ALA A 428 19.59 -40.17 -29.31
CA ALA A 428 20.50 -41.08 -28.60
C ALA A 428 20.27 -42.54 -29.02
#